data_AF-K9UZ01-F1
#
_entry.id   AF-K9UZ01-F1
#
_cell.length_a   1.000
_cell.length_b   1.000
_cell.length_c   1.000
_cell.angle_alpha   90.00
_cell.angle_beta   90.00
_cell.angle_gamma   90.00
#
_symmetry.space_group_name_H-M   'P 1'
#
loop_
_entity.id
_entity.type
_entity.pdbx_description
1 polymer ?
#
loop_
_entity_poly.entity_id
_entity_poly.type
_entity_poly.pdbx_seq_one_letter_code
_entity_poly.pdbx_strand_id
1 'polypeptide(L)'
;MLTQIELNETGMLPPTAEKKMRCWIRSRHLICSGNFFILETVEYTTVERFGECVTSLGGTLISVESINKIWMGAHRQVILYQAKASLHTPHHTLKQYWIKYGGFFTRFDERC
;
A
#
# COMPACT_ATOMS: atom_id res chain seq x y z
N MET A 1 33.72 -14.97 17.20
CA MET A 1 32.62 -15.47 16.36
C MET A 1 31.33 -15.03 17.05
N LEU A 2 30.83 -13.83 16.72
CA LEU A 2 29.59 -13.32 17.29
C LEU A 2 28.48 -13.63 16.29
N THR A 3 27.54 -14.44 16.75
CA THR A 3 26.44 -15.03 15.99
C THR A 3 25.50 -13.96 15.47
N GLN A 4 25.09 -14.16 14.23
CA GLN A 4 24.18 -13.33 13.46
C GLN A 4 22.86 -13.10 14.21
N ILE A 5 22.40 -11.86 14.12
CA ILE A 5 21.18 -11.33 14.68
C ILE A 5 19.97 -12.15 14.20
N GLU A 6 19.18 -12.64 15.15
CA GLU A 6 17.80 -13.10 14.92
C GLU A 6 16.96 -11.91 14.41
N LEU A 7 16.69 -11.87 13.10
CA LEU A 7 15.63 -11.04 12.52
C LEU A 7 14.54 -11.97 12.00
N ASN A 8 13.45 -12.08 12.76
CA ASN A 8 12.14 -12.65 12.41
C ASN A 8 11.96 -13.06 10.93
N GLU A 9 12.00 -14.37 10.67
CA GLU A 9 11.92 -14.98 9.33
C GLU A 9 10.48 -15.11 8.75
N THR A 10 9.61 -14.11 8.91
CA THR A 10 8.27 -14.14 8.27
C THR A 10 7.86 -12.85 7.57
N GLY A 11 8.80 -11.97 7.25
CA GLY A 11 8.54 -10.77 6.43
C GLY A 11 8.46 -11.10 4.93
N MET A 12 7.52 -10.48 4.21
CA MET A 12 7.47 -10.55 2.75
C MET A 12 8.83 -10.15 2.15
N LEU A 13 9.34 -10.90 1.16
CA LEU A 13 10.62 -10.55 0.51
C LEU A 13 10.49 -9.28 -0.35
N PRO A 14 11.55 -8.45 -0.47
CA PRO A 14 11.47 -7.18 -1.21
C PRO A 14 10.98 -7.29 -2.66
N PRO A 15 11.41 -8.28 -3.48
CA PRO A 15 10.87 -8.44 -4.84
C PRO A 15 9.38 -8.79 -4.86
N THR A 16 8.93 -9.58 -3.89
CA THR A 16 7.52 -9.96 -3.73
C THR A 16 6.68 -8.76 -3.30
N ALA A 17 7.19 -7.97 -2.36
CA ALA A 17 6.59 -6.72 -1.90
C ALA A 17 6.45 -5.72 -3.06
N GLU A 18 7.52 -5.52 -3.84
CA GLU A 18 7.49 -4.63 -4.99
C GLU A 18 6.46 -5.09 -6.04
N LYS A 19 6.44 -6.39 -6.35
CA LYS A 19 5.44 -6.96 -7.27
C LYS A 19 4.01 -6.72 -6.77
N LYS A 20 3.77 -6.85 -5.46
CA LYS A 20 2.46 -6.61 -4.85
C LYS A 20 2.06 -5.12 -4.94
N MET A 21 2.99 -4.22 -4.61
CA MET A 21 2.78 -2.77 -4.76
C MET A 21 2.42 -2.38 -6.20
N ARG A 22 3.13 -2.95 -7.20
CA ARG A 22 2.84 -2.73 -8.62
C ARG A 22 1.43 -3.20 -9.01
N CYS A 23 0.96 -4.33 -8.48
CA CYS A 23 -0.42 -4.80 -8.70
C CYS A 23 -1.46 -3.83 -8.14
N TRP A 24 -1.24 -3.29 -6.93
CA TRP A 24 -2.14 -2.29 -6.35
C TRP A 24 -2.12 -0.96 -7.08
N ILE A 25 -0.96 -0.55 -7.61
CA ILE A 25 -0.86 0.62 -8.51
C ILE A 25 -1.73 0.44 -9.75
N ARG A 26 -1.58 -0.70 -10.45
CA ARG A 26 -2.35 -0.99 -11.68
C ARG A 26 -3.86 -1.04 -11.45
N SER A 27 -4.27 -1.56 -10.29
CA SER A 27 -5.68 -1.68 -9.92
C SER A 27 -6.25 -0.41 -9.27
N ARG A 28 -5.47 0.69 -9.25
CA ARG A 28 -5.82 1.97 -8.62
C ARG A 28 -6.21 1.84 -7.13
N HIS A 29 -5.68 0.84 -6.42
CA HIS A 29 -5.78 0.78 -4.96
C HIS A 29 -4.68 1.61 -4.29
N LEU A 30 -3.53 1.73 -4.95
CA LEU A 30 -2.35 2.43 -4.43
C LEU A 30 -1.98 3.59 -5.35
N ILE A 31 -1.89 4.79 -4.79
CA ILE A 31 -1.48 6.01 -5.49
C ILE A 31 -0.29 6.68 -4.80
N CYS A 32 0.42 7.54 -5.53
CA CYS A 32 1.38 8.46 -4.92
C CYS A 32 0.71 9.81 -4.65
N SER A 33 0.93 10.36 -3.45
CA SER A 33 0.56 11.71 -3.07
C SER A 33 1.77 12.42 -2.47
N GLY A 34 2.41 13.29 -3.26
CA GLY A 34 3.70 13.90 -2.93
C GLY A 34 4.81 12.86 -2.75
N ASN A 35 5.27 12.69 -1.51
CA ASN A 35 6.29 11.72 -1.11
C ASN A 35 5.71 10.45 -0.46
N PHE A 36 4.38 10.35 -0.40
CA PHE A 36 3.69 9.26 0.26
C PHE A 36 3.03 8.32 -0.74
N PHE A 37 2.89 7.07 -0.31
CA PHE A 37 2.01 6.10 -0.92
C PHE A 37 0.72 6.02 -0.10
N ILE A 38 -0.41 6.12 -0.79
CA ILE A 38 -1.75 6.05 -0.21
C ILE A 38 -2.44 4.82 -0.76
N LEU A 39 -2.68 3.84 0.10
CA LEU A 39 -3.49 2.66 -0.19
C LEU A 39 -4.92 2.91 0.29
N GLU A 40 -5.90 2.64 -0.55
CA GLU A 40 -7.29 2.52 -0.13
C GLU A 40 -7.83 1.12 -0.39
N THR A 41 -8.63 0.61 0.55
CA THR A 41 -9.19 -0.74 0.50
C THR A 41 -10.37 -0.89 1.44
N VAL A 42 -11.27 -1.81 1.12
CA VAL A 42 -12.36 -2.24 2.03
C VAL A 42 -11.98 -3.46 2.87
N GLU A 43 -10.82 -4.05 2.60
CA GLU A 43 -10.30 -5.23 3.31
C GLU A 43 -9.15 -4.81 4.23
N TYR A 44 -9.35 -4.92 5.55
CA TYR A 44 -8.30 -4.59 6.51
C TYR A 44 -7.06 -5.47 6.36
N THR A 45 -7.21 -6.74 5.97
CA THR A 45 -6.08 -7.64 5.68
C THR A 45 -5.21 -7.15 4.52
N THR A 46 -5.75 -6.33 3.61
CA THR A 46 -4.97 -5.67 2.56
C THR A 46 -4.13 -4.52 3.14
N VAL A 47 -4.59 -3.85 4.20
CA VAL A 47 -3.79 -2.85 4.94
C VAL A 47 -2.61 -3.51 5.64
N GLU A 48 -2.83 -4.64 6.31
CA GLU A 48 -1.77 -5.39 7.00
C GLU A 48 -0.67 -5.81 6.01
N ARG A 49 -1.07 -6.42 4.88
CA ARG A 49 -0.15 -6.80 3.79
C ARG A 49 0.58 -5.61 3.20
N PHE A 50 -0.07 -4.45 3.13
CA PHE A 50 0.59 -3.23 2.68
C PHE A 50 1.65 -2.78 3.67
N GLY A 51 1.39 -2.83 4.98
CA GLY A 51 2.38 -2.59 6.02
C GLY A 51 3.59 -3.51 5.90
N GLU A 52 3.38 -4.81 5.70
CA GLU A 52 4.47 -5.77 5.45
C GLU A 52 5.30 -5.41 4.22
N CYS A 53 4.65 -5.05 3.11
CA CYS A 53 5.33 -4.62 1.89
C CYS A 53 6.15 -3.35 2.11
N VAL A 54 5.59 -2.36 2.82
CA VAL A 54 6.26 -1.10 3.15
C VAL A 54 7.51 -1.37 3.97
N THR A 55 7.40 -2.16 5.05
CA THR A 55 8.53 -2.52 5.91
C THR A 55 9.61 -3.28 5.13
N SER A 56 9.21 -4.26 4.31
CA SER A 56 10.12 -5.03 3.44
C SER A 56 10.91 -4.16 2.46
N LEU A 57 10.29 -3.08 1.97
CA LEU A 57 10.92 -2.13 1.05
C LEU A 57 11.73 -1.04 1.76
N GLY A 58 11.88 -1.11 3.09
CA GLY A 58 12.61 -0.13 3.91
C GLY A 58 11.83 1.16 4.17
N GLY A 59 10.49 1.11 4.05
CA GLY A 59 9.60 2.22 4.33
C GLY A 59 9.04 2.21 5.75
N THR A 60 8.06 3.07 5.99
CA THR A 60 7.31 3.14 7.24
C THR A 60 5.85 3.44 6.98
N LEU A 61 4.98 2.65 7.60
CA LEU A 61 3.55 2.93 7.65
C LEU A 61 3.33 4.07 8.65
N ILE A 62 2.71 5.15 8.19
CA ILE A 62 2.54 6.40 8.92
C ILE A 62 1.19 6.43 9.65
N SER A 63 0.11 6.12 8.93
CA SER A 63 -1.24 6.07 9.51
C SER A 63 -2.13 5.07 8.80
N VAL A 64 -3.13 4.60 9.54
CA VAL A 64 -4.25 3.80 9.04
C VAL A 64 -5.53 4.39 9.62
N GLU A 65 -6.45 4.77 8.74
CA GLU A 65 -7.68 5.49 9.10
C GLU A 65 -8.87 4.89 8.38
N SER A 66 -10.05 4.90 9.01
CA SER A 66 -11.32 4.68 8.32
C SER A 66 -11.81 6.02 7.76
N ILE A 67 -11.77 6.18 6.44
CA ILE A 67 -12.04 7.47 5.80
C ILE A 67 -13.48 7.61 5.30
N ASN A 68 -14.19 6.50 5.07
CA ASN A 68 -15.56 6.51 4.58
C ASN A 68 -16.29 5.19 4.85
N LYS A 69 -17.60 5.15 4.55
CA LYS A 69 -18.38 3.93 4.34
C LYS A 69 -18.94 3.93 2.93
N ILE A 70 -18.65 2.90 2.15
CA ILE A 70 -19.12 2.78 0.77
C ILE A 70 -20.12 1.64 0.64
N TRP A 71 -21.06 1.80 -0.30
CA TRP A 71 -22.02 0.74 -0.64
C TRP A 71 -21.35 -0.32 -1.50
N MET A 72 -21.50 -1.58 -1.09
CA MET A 72 -21.19 -2.77 -1.88
C MET A 72 -22.48 -3.52 -2.16
N GLY A 73 -22.97 -3.40 -3.40
CA GLY A 73 -24.29 -3.90 -3.78
C GLY A 73 -25.42 -3.12 -3.12
N ALA A 74 -26.63 -3.70 -3.09
CA ALA A 74 -27.83 -2.99 -2.71
C ALA A 74 -28.00 -2.75 -1.19
N HIS A 75 -27.39 -3.57 -0.34
CA HIS A 75 -27.75 -3.62 1.09
C HIS A 75 -26.57 -3.63 2.06
N ARG A 76 -25.33 -3.62 1.57
CA ARG A 76 -24.15 -3.72 2.43
C ARG A 76 -23.32 -2.44 2.34
N GLN A 77 -23.11 -1.81 3.49
CA GLN A 77 -22.06 -0.81 3.64
C GLN A 77 -20.79 -1.48 4.16
N VAL A 78 -19.65 -1.06 3.64
CA VAL A 78 -18.33 -1.49 4.10
C VAL A 78 -17.46 -0.27 4.41
N ILE A 79 -16.59 -0.41 5.41
CA ILE A 79 -15.64 0.64 5.76
C ILE A 79 -14.59 0.74 4.67
N LEU A 80 -14.30 1.95 4.22
CA LEU A 80 -13.16 2.26 3.38
C LEU A 80 -12.00 2.69 4.29
N TYR A 81 -10.92 1.91 4.26
CA TYR A 81 -9.69 2.21 4.96
C TYR A 81 -8.72 2.93 4.03
N GLN A 82 -7.99 3.89 4.59
CA GLN A 82 -6.83 4.52 3.97
C GLN A 82 -5.59 4.22 4.82
N ALA A 83 -4.54 3.76 4.16
CA ALA A 83 -3.23 3.56 4.77
C ALA A 83 -2.19 4.42 4.07
N LYS A 84 -1.46 5.22 4.83
CA LYS A 84 -0.45 6.15 4.34
C LYS A 84 0.93 5.66 4.74
N ALA A 85 1.87 5.63 3.80
CA ALA A 85 3.24 5.21 4.05
C ALA A 85 4.27 6.10 3.35
N SER A 86 5.46 6.20 3.94
CA SER A 86 6.68 6.67 3.28
C SER A 86 7.52 5.46 2.85
N LEU A 87 8.18 5.55 1.70
CA LEU A 87 9.32 4.69 1.39
C LEU A 87 10.57 5.56 1.56
N HIS A 88 11.41 5.24 2.56
CA HIS A 88 12.59 6.04 2.91
C HIS A 88 13.77 5.84 1.96
N THR A 89 13.68 4.84 1.10
CA THR A 89 14.73 4.43 0.19
C THR A 89 14.68 5.26 -1.09
N PRO A 90 15.70 6.09 -1.37
CA PRO A 90 15.82 6.76 -2.65
C PRO A 90 15.97 5.70 -3.76
N HIS A 91 15.45 6.01 -4.95
CA HIS A 91 15.52 5.19 -6.17
C HIS A 91 14.58 3.98 -6.30
N HIS A 92 13.54 3.86 -5.47
CA HIS A 92 12.51 2.85 -5.77
C HIS A 92 11.78 3.14 -7.09
N THR A 93 11.84 2.19 -8.02
CA THR A 93 11.18 2.27 -9.33
C THR A 93 9.65 2.35 -9.23
N LEU A 94 9.08 2.14 -8.04
CA LEU A 94 7.64 2.23 -7.78
C LEU A 94 7.03 3.59 -8.10
N LYS A 95 7.71 4.71 -7.80
CA LYS A 95 7.20 6.04 -8.15
C LYS A 95 7.16 6.24 -9.67
N GLN A 96 8.20 5.82 -10.37
CA GLN A 96 8.23 5.82 -11.85
C GLN A 96 7.19 4.88 -12.45
N TYR A 97 6.99 3.72 -11.82
CA TYR A 97 5.97 2.75 -12.22
C TYR A 97 4.56 3.30 -12.05
N TRP A 98 4.29 3.98 -10.93
CA TRP A 98 3.01 4.68 -10.71
C TRP A 98 2.78 5.80 -11.72
N ILE A 99 3.79 6.61 -12.06
CA ILE A 99 3.66 7.61 -13.13
C ILE A 99 3.24 6.97 -14.45
N LYS A 100 3.76 5.77 -14.76
CA LYS A 100 3.50 5.08 -16.04
C LYS A 100 2.18 4.30 -16.08
N TYR A 101 1.75 3.72 -14.96
CA TYR A 101 0.66 2.72 -14.94
C TYR A 101 -0.40 2.96 -13.86
N GLY A 102 -0.22 3.96 -13.01
CA GLY A 102 -1.13 4.29 -11.93
C GLY A 102 -2.19 5.32 -12.36
N GLY A 103 -2.92 5.81 -11.36
CA GLY A 103 -3.86 6.93 -11.50
C GLY A 103 -3.62 7.99 -10.43
N PHE A 104 -4.18 9.18 -10.66
CA PHE A 104 -4.16 10.28 -9.69
C PHE A 104 -5.12 10.05 -8.51
N PHE A 105 -6.15 9.24 -8.74
CA PHE A 105 -7.17 8.90 -7.76
C PHE A 105 -7.25 7.39 -7.60
N THR A 106 -7.68 6.95 -6.42
CA THR A 106 -7.95 5.54 -6.18
C THR A 106 -9.22 5.13 -6.92
N ARG A 107 -9.46 3.84 -7.08
CA ARG A 107 -10.70 3.31 -7.64
C ARG A 107 -11.95 3.56 -6.77
N PHE A 108 -11.75 4.03 -5.54
CA PHE A 108 -12.82 4.33 -4.59
C PHE A 108 -13.19 5.82 -4.60
N ASP A 109 -12.44 6.62 -5.35
CA ASP A 109 -12.77 8.01 -5.61
C ASP A 109 -14.03 8.10 -6.49
N GLU A 110 -14.96 8.98 -6.13
CA GLU A 110 -16.24 9.14 -6.83
C GLU A 110 -16.08 9.69 -8.26
N ARG A 111 -14.91 10.25 -8.60
CA ARG A 111 -14.59 10.75 -9.95
C ARG A 111 -14.16 9.66 -10.94
N CYS A 112 -13.98 8.42 -10.47
CA CYS A 112 -13.28 7.34 -11.21
C CYS A 112 -14.17 6.30 -11.90
#